data_AF-A0AAW7G3Y5-F1
#
_entry.id   AF-A0AAW7G3Y5-F1
#
_cell.length_a   1.000
_cell.length_b   1.000
_cell.length_c   1.000
_cell.angle_alpha   90.00
_cell.angle_beta   90.00
_cell.angle_gamma   90.00
#
_symmetry.space_group_name_H-M   'P 1'
#
loop_
_entity.id
_entity.type
_entity.pdbx_description
1 polymer ?
#
loop_
_entity_poly.entity_id
_entity_poly.type
_entity_poly.pdbx_seq_one_letter_code
_entity_poly.pdbx_strand_id
1 'polypeptide(L)'
;MAKIQYHRDWGNYLEVYDHDSVAEMNDQLLQHCEETMGANSPDIVVEYPVYLRDIYSVKEPGKLTRIGYVSLVYEDAADGYVVHHYTLDKKELPNEWSAFSFYGGEYGLKQAQ
;
A
#
# COMPACT_ATOMS: atom_id res chain seq x y z
N MET A 1 2.36 -9.17 -9.04
CA MET A 1 1.09 -9.03 -8.30
C MET A 1 1.42 -8.75 -6.84
N ALA A 2 0.81 -7.69 -6.30
CA ALA A 2 0.98 -7.29 -4.91
C ALA A 2 0.48 -8.39 -3.97
N LYS A 3 1.09 -8.51 -2.79
CA LYS A 3 0.71 -9.52 -1.80
C LYS A 3 0.98 -9.03 -0.40
N ILE A 4 0.13 -9.41 0.54
CA ILE A 4 0.33 -9.13 1.96
C ILE A 4 1.10 -10.29 2.57
N GLN A 5 2.20 -9.98 3.25
CA GLN A 5 3.10 -10.95 3.86
C GLN A 5 3.15 -10.71 5.36
N TYR A 6 2.97 -11.77 6.13
CA TYR A 6 3.26 -11.76 7.55
C TYR A 6 4.70 -12.19 7.78
N HIS A 7 5.49 -11.34 8.42
CA HIS A 7 6.84 -11.67 8.84
C HIS A 7 6.98 -11.50 10.34
N ARG A 8 7.47 -12.55 11.02
CA ARG A 8 7.50 -12.62 12.49
C ARG A 8 8.23 -11.44 13.13
N ASP A 9 9.28 -10.95 12.47
CA ASP A 9 10.11 -9.86 12.99
C ASP A 9 9.57 -8.46 12.64
N TRP A 10 8.73 -8.33 11.61
CA TRP A 10 8.33 -7.03 11.02
C TRP A 10 6.81 -6.78 11.05
N GLY A 11 6.01 -7.77 11.43
CA GLY A 11 4.55 -7.73 11.32
C GLY A 11 4.05 -7.98 9.90
N ASN A 12 2.79 -7.62 9.65
CA ASN A 12 2.21 -7.64 8.31
C ASN A 12 2.74 -6.47 7.49
N TYR A 13 3.12 -6.71 6.23
CA TYR A 13 3.46 -5.66 5.27
C TYR A 13 2.91 -5.97 3.88
N LEU A 14 2.69 -4.93 3.09
CA LEU A 14 2.32 -5.06 1.69
C LEU A 14 3.59 -5.10 0.84
N GLU A 15 3.80 -6.21 0.15
CA GLU A 15 4.86 -6.36 -0.82
C GLU A 15 4.33 -6.07 -2.21
N VAL A 16 5.01 -5.18 -2.93
CA VAL A 16 4.68 -4.80 -4.30
C VAL A 16 5.87 -5.00 -5.22
N TYR A 17 5.57 -5.25 -6.48
CA TYR A 17 6.52 -5.34 -7.58
C TYR A 17 6.43 -4.09 -8.44
N ASP A 18 7.50 -3.78 -9.17
CA ASP A 18 7.61 -2.56 -10.00
C ASP A 18 6.51 -2.41 -11.06
N HIS A 19 5.94 -3.53 -11.52
CA HIS A 19 4.87 -3.57 -12.53
C HIS A 19 3.46 -3.66 -11.93
N ASP A 20 3.32 -3.68 -10.60
CA ASP A 20 1.99 -3.76 -9.97
C ASP A 20 1.26 -2.43 -10.11
N SER A 21 -0.02 -2.50 -10.46
CA SER A 21 -0.90 -1.33 -10.50
C SER A 21 -1.49 -1.03 -9.12
N VAL A 22 -1.82 0.25 -8.87
CA VAL A 22 -2.50 0.65 -7.62
C VAL A 22 -3.86 -0.03 -7.48
N ALA A 23 -4.57 -0.29 -8.58
CA ALA A 23 -5.82 -1.05 -8.56
C ALA A 23 -5.64 -2.47 -8.00
N GLU A 24 -4.64 -3.21 -8.50
CA GLU A 24 -4.33 -4.55 -8.01
C GLU A 24 -3.89 -4.55 -6.54
N MET A 25 -3.17 -3.51 -6.11
CA MET A 25 -2.81 -3.33 -4.70
C MET A 25 -4.06 -3.16 -3.82
N ASN A 26 -5.00 -2.33 -4.25
CA ASN A 26 -6.22 -2.05 -3.51
C ASN A 26 -7.14 -3.27 -3.44
N ASP A 27 -7.32 -3.97 -4.56
CA ASP A 27 -8.13 -5.20 -4.60
C ASP A 27 -7.58 -6.26 -3.63
N GLN A 28 -6.26 -6.45 -3.59
CA GLN A 28 -5.61 -7.39 -2.66
C GLN A 28 -5.74 -6.96 -1.19
N LEU A 29 -5.63 -5.66 -0.90
CA LEU A 29 -5.82 -5.12 0.45
C LEU A 29 -7.26 -5.28 0.94
N LEU A 30 -8.23 -4.97 0.09
CA LEU A 30 -9.64 -5.12 0.39
C LEU A 30 -10.01 -6.59 0.59
N GLN A 31 -9.57 -7.48 -0.30
CA GLN A 31 -9.79 -8.92 -0.15
C GLN A 31 -9.20 -9.44 1.17
N HIS A 32 -7.97 -9.06 1.51
CA HIS A 32 -7.36 -9.46 2.78
C HIS A 32 -8.12 -8.92 3.99
N CYS A 33 -8.64 -7.69 3.91
CA CYS A 33 -9.48 -7.10 4.94
C CYS A 33 -10.79 -7.90 5.11
N GLU A 34 -11.47 -8.25 4.02
CA GLU A 34 -12.67 -9.09 4.08
C GLU A 34 -12.39 -10.45 4.73
N GLU A 35 -11.28 -11.10 4.36
CA GLU A 35 -10.90 -12.43 4.84
C GLU A 35 -10.45 -12.46 6.30
N THR A 36 -9.77 -11.41 6.77
CA THR A 36 -9.11 -11.42 8.10
C THR A 36 -9.75 -10.46 9.11
N MET A 37 -10.48 -9.46 8.64
CA MET A 37 -11.00 -8.35 9.43
C MET A 37 -12.50 -8.12 9.24
N GLY A 38 -13.21 -8.94 8.44
CA GLY A 38 -14.66 -8.80 8.24
C GLY A 38 -15.53 -8.89 9.50
N ALA A 39 -14.96 -9.27 10.66
CA ALA A 39 -15.63 -9.30 11.96
C ALA A 39 -15.15 -8.21 12.94
N ASN A 40 -14.26 -7.31 12.50
CA ASN A 40 -13.67 -6.26 13.32
C ASN A 40 -14.60 -5.02 13.41
N SER A 41 -14.44 -4.22 14.48
CA SER A 41 -15.18 -2.96 14.66
C SER A 41 -14.98 -2.03 13.47
N PRO A 42 -16.01 -1.31 13.00
CA PRO A 42 -15.88 -0.33 11.92
C PRO A 42 -14.88 0.80 12.24
N ASP A 43 -14.56 1.01 13.53
CA ASP A 43 -13.56 1.99 13.97
C ASP A 43 -12.10 1.52 13.80
N ILE A 44 -11.87 0.31 13.29
CA ILE A 44 -10.52 -0.23 13.15
C ILE A 44 -9.84 0.40 11.93
N VAL A 45 -8.79 1.17 12.22
CA VAL A 45 -7.83 1.66 11.24
C VAL A 45 -6.66 0.67 11.20
N VAL A 46 -6.38 0.12 10.02
CA VAL A 46 -5.23 -0.78 9.84
C VAL A 46 -4.21 -0.17 8.92
N GLU A 47 -2.98 -0.09 9.39
CA GLU A 47 -1.86 0.44 8.63
C GLU A 47 -0.87 -0.65 8.27
N TYR A 48 -0.49 -0.73 6.99
CA TYR A 48 0.57 -1.62 6.51
C TYR A 48 1.72 -0.80 5.91
N PRO A 49 2.99 -1.08 6.28
CA PRO A 49 4.11 -0.58 5.53
C PRO A 49 4.16 -1.23 4.14
N VAL A 50 4.55 -0.46 3.13
CA VAL A 50 4.68 -0.92 1.75
C VAL A 50 6.15 -1.08 1.39
N TYR A 51 6.49 -2.24 0.84
CA TYR A 51 7.83 -2.59 0.40
C TYR A 51 7.84 -2.95 -1.09
N LEU A 52 8.71 -2.29 -1.84
CA LEU A 52 9.05 -2.69 -3.20
C LEU A 52 10.05 -3.85 -3.14
N ARG A 53 9.73 -4.94 -3.82
CA ARG A 53 10.71 -6.00 -4.11
C ARG A 53 11.44 -5.71 -5.42
N ASP A 54 12.73 -5.45 -5.32
CA ASP A 54 13.59 -5.35 -6.49
C ASP A 54 13.92 -6.75 -7.04
N ILE A 55 13.29 -7.09 -8.17
CA ILE A 55 13.49 -8.36 -8.88
C ILE A 55 14.56 -8.25 -9.98
N TYR A 56 15.07 -7.05 -10.26
CA TYR A 56 16.03 -6.79 -11.32
C TYR A 56 17.46 -6.60 -10.79
N SER A 57 17.64 -6.38 -9.49
CA SER A 57 18.95 -6.25 -8.86
C SER A 57 19.78 -7.52 -9.00
N VAL A 58 20.89 -7.41 -9.73
CA VAL A 58 21.90 -8.48 -9.86
C VAL A 58 22.75 -8.60 -8.59
N LYS A 59 22.87 -7.53 -7.79
CA LYS A 59 23.71 -7.51 -6.58
C LYS A 59 22.98 -8.01 -5.34
N GLU A 60 21.70 -7.66 -5.21
CA GLU A 60 20.85 -8.00 -4.07
C GLU A 60 19.47 -8.44 -4.56
N PRO A 61 19.37 -9.59 -5.26
CA PRO A 61 18.11 -10.05 -5.81
C PRO A 61 17.08 -10.26 -4.70
N GLY A 62 15.91 -9.64 -4.87
CA GLY A 62 14.81 -9.73 -3.92
C GLY A 62 14.93 -8.79 -2.73
N LYS A 63 15.82 -7.78 -2.77
CA LYS A 63 15.87 -6.72 -1.76
C LYS A 63 14.51 -6.05 -1.61
N LEU A 64 14.06 -5.95 -0.36
CA LEU A 64 12.86 -5.21 0.01
C LEU A 64 13.26 -3.79 0.42
N THR A 65 12.71 -2.80 -0.28
CA THR A 65 12.89 -1.38 0.06
C THR A 65 11.57 -0.82 0.50
N ARG A 66 11.51 -0.23 1.70
CA ARG A 66 10.30 0.43 2.18
C ARG A 66 10.07 1.70 1.36
N ILE A 67 8.88 1.84 0.80
CA ILE A 67 8.52 2.96 -0.08
C ILE A 67 7.38 3.83 0.48
N GLY A 68 6.59 3.31 1.42
CA GLY A 68 5.48 4.07 1.99
C GLY A 68 4.62 3.27 2.95
N TYR A 69 3.36 3.67 3.05
CA TYR A 69 2.34 3.06 3.88
C TYR A 69 1.00 3.05 3.16
N VAL A 70 0.14 2.12 3.57
CA VAL A 70 -1.29 2.14 3.28
C VAL A 70 -2.07 2.09 4.56
N SER A 71 -3.20 2.79 4.59
CA SER A 71 -4.19 2.72 5.66
C SER A 71 -5.51 2.24 5.08
N LEU A 72 -6.14 1.29 5.76
CA LEU A 72 -7.51 0.87 5.48
C LEU A 72 -8.40 1.44 6.56
N VAL A 73 -9.43 2.17 6.15
CA VAL A 73 -10.39 2.85 7.02
C VAL A 73 -11.79 2.58 6.49
N TYR A 74 -12.73 2.24 7.37
CA TYR A 74 -14.14 2.21 6.98
C TYR A 74 -14.67 3.64 6.90
N GLU A 75 -15.18 4.03 5.74
CA GLU A 75 -15.78 5.35 5.53
C GLU A 75 -17.30 5.20 5.33
N ASP A 76 -18.08 5.79 6.25
CA ASP A 76 -19.56 5.79 6.16
C ASP A 76 -20.06 6.37 4.84
N ALA A 77 -19.37 7.37 4.29
CA ALA A 77 -19.74 8.02 3.03
C ALA A 77 -19.54 7.10 1.81
N ALA A 78 -18.59 6.17 1.88
CA ALA A 78 -18.32 5.19 0.84
C ALA A 78 -19.08 3.87 1.07
N ASP A 79 -19.73 3.72 2.23
CA ASP A 79 -20.35 2.47 2.71
C ASP A 79 -19.40 1.28 2.60
N GLY A 80 -18.13 1.49 2.99
CA GLY A 80 -17.09 0.49 2.76
C GLY A 80 -15.71 0.91 3.23
N TYR A 81 -14.76 -0.03 3.11
CA TYR A 81 -13.35 0.24 3.36
C TYR A 81 -12.72 1.01 2.21
N VAL A 82 -12.03 2.09 2.54
CA VAL A 82 -11.24 2.91 1.62
C VAL A 82 -9.76 2.72 1.92
N VAL A 83 -8.98 2.56 0.87
CA VAL A 83 -7.52 2.43 0.94
C VAL A 83 -6.89 3.80 0.69
N HIS A 84 -6.17 4.31 1.69
CA HIS A 84 -5.36 5.52 1.57
C HIS A 84 -3.89 5.16 1.47
N HIS A 85 -3.18 5.84 0.57
CA HIS A 85 -1.76 5.63 0.36
C HIS A 85 -0.97 6.82 0.89
N TYR A 86 0.20 6.54 1.47
CA TYR A 86 1.04 7.57 2.07
C TYR A 86 2.51 7.38 1.72
N THR A 87 3.22 8.49 1.52
CA THR A 87 4.69 8.50 1.46
C THR A 87 5.32 8.08 2.78
N LEU A 88 6.64 7.87 2.78
CA LEU A 88 7.41 7.62 4.01
C LEU A 88 7.22 8.71 5.09
N ASP A 89 6.96 9.94 4.67
CA ASP A 89 6.72 11.10 5.54
C ASP A 89 5.24 11.28 5.91
N LYS A 90 4.38 10.28 5.66
CA LYS A 90 2.94 10.30 5.97
C LYS A 90 2.13 11.36 5.23
N LYS A 91 2.61 11.79 4.06
CA LYS A 91 1.79 12.63 3.16
C LYS A 91 0.89 11.72 2.33
N GLU A 92 -0.40 12.00 2.34
CA GLU A 92 -1.39 11.27 1.55
C GLU A 92 -1.11 11.48 0.05
N LEU A 93 -1.19 10.39 -0.70
CA LEU A 93 -0.96 10.35 -2.14
C LEU A 93 -2.31 10.21 -2.87
N PRO A 94 -2.76 11.23 -3.61
CA PRO A 94 -4.00 11.13 -4.38
C PRO A 94 -3.79 10.16 -5.55
N ASN A 95 -4.65 9.14 -5.64
CA ASN A 95 -4.71 8.09 -6.67
C ASN A 95 -3.89 8.33 -7.96
N GLU A 96 -2.78 7.60 -8.16
CA GLU A 96 -2.02 7.62 -9.43
C GLU A 96 -1.63 6.22 -9.92
N TRP A 97 -1.31 6.15 -11.21
CA TRP A 97 -1.33 4.93 -12.03
C TRP A 97 -0.22 3.89 -11.79
N SER A 98 0.88 4.23 -11.11
CA SER A 98 2.07 3.35 -10.95
C SER A 98 2.64 3.39 -9.53
N ALA A 99 2.74 2.25 -8.84
CA ALA A 99 3.19 2.17 -7.45
C ALA A 99 4.60 2.77 -7.22
N PHE A 100 5.58 2.47 -8.09
CA PHE A 100 6.95 2.95 -7.93
C PHE A 100 7.05 4.48 -8.04
N SER A 101 6.49 5.05 -9.11
CA SER A 101 6.49 6.49 -9.34
C SER A 101 5.57 7.25 -8.36
N PHE A 102 4.52 6.59 -7.86
CA PHE A 102 3.59 7.11 -6.85
C PHE A 102 4.24 7.31 -5.48
N TYR A 103 4.98 6.31 -4.97
CA TYR A 103 5.71 6.47 -3.70
C TYR A 103 7.02 7.24 -3.84
N GLY A 104 7.63 7.25 -5.03
CA GLY A 104 8.84 8.01 -5.34
C GLY A 104 8.62 9.51 -5.51
N GLY A 105 7.36 9.98 -5.56
CA GLY A 105 7.02 11.39 -5.73
C GLY A 105 7.31 11.93 -7.14
N GLU A 106 7.51 11.06 -8.14
CA GLU A 106 7.75 11.47 -9.53
C GLU A 106 6.53 12.14 -10.16
N TYR A 107 5.33 11.75 -9.73
CA TYR A 107 4.09 12.46 -10.03
C TYR A 107 3.79 13.49 -8.95
N GLY A 108 4.78 14.36 -8.72
CA GLY A 108 4.73 15.37 -7.67
C GLY A 108 3.37 16.03 -7.61
N LEU A 109 2.84 16.12 -6.37
CA LEU A 109 1.92 17.16 -5.92
C LEU A 109 1.94 18.31 -6.91
N LYS A 110 0.90 18.44 -7.76
CA LYS A 110 0.70 19.69 -8.49
C LYS A 110 0.75 20.77 -7.41
N GLN A 111 1.77 21.62 -7.44
CA GLN A 111 1.73 22.84 -6.65
C GLN A 111 0.44 23.53 -7.07
N ALA A 112 -0.46 23.71 -6.10
CA ALA A 112 -1.66 24.49 -6.31
C ALA A 112 -1.23 25.85 -6.86
N GLN A 113 -1.67 26.16 -8.08
CA GLN A 113 -1.58 27.50 -8.65
C GLN A 113 -2.65 28.39 -8.04
#